data_AF-A0A2V7FTS4-F1
#
_entry.id   AF-A0A2V7FTS4-F1
#
_cell.length_a   1.000
_cell.length_b   1.000
_cell.length_c   1.000
_cell.angle_alpha   90.00
_cell.angle_beta   90.00
_cell.angle_gamma   90.00
#
_symmetry.space_group_name_H-M   'P 1'
#
loop_
_entity.id
_entity.type
_entity.pdbx_description
1 polymer ?
#
loop_
_entity_poly.entity_id
_entity_poly.type
_entity_poly.pdbx_seq_one_letter_code
_entity_poly.pdbx_strand_id
1 'polypeptide(L)' 'MSLDVRLPIGGFFTLLGLLLTGYGWATLGTPGTAPAGVPIDLVWGAALLVFGVAMLALARRAR' A
#
# COMPACT_ATOMS: atom_id res chain seq x y z
N MET A 1 -11.58 25.62 -7.53
CA MET A 1 -10.81 24.90 -6.50
C MET A 1 -10.23 23.66 -7.17
N SER A 2 -8.97 23.68 -7.61
CA SER A 2 -8.31 22.49 -8.14
C SER A 2 -8.07 21.52 -6.98
N LEU A 3 -8.82 20.42 -6.93
CA LEU A 3 -8.63 19.39 -5.94
C LEU A 3 -7.23 18.80 -6.15
N ASP A 4 -6.37 18.85 -5.13
CA ASP A 4 -5.04 18.24 -5.22
C ASP A 4 -5.22 16.73 -5.36
N VAL A 5 -4.98 16.24 -6.58
CA VAL A 5 -5.15 14.84 -6.99
C VAL A 5 -4.26 13.90 -6.16
N ARG A 6 -3.21 14.44 -5.51
CA ARG A 6 -2.34 13.68 -4.61
C ARG A 6 -3.08 13.12 -3.40
N LEU A 7 -4.12 13.82 -2.93
CA LEU A 7 -4.89 13.41 -1.76
C LEU A 7 -5.73 12.14 -2.01
N PRO A 8 -6.61 12.07 -3.04
CA PRO A 8 -7.37 10.87 -3.32
C PRO A 8 -6.49 9.71 -3.78
N ILE A 9 -5.47 9.96 -4.62
CA ILE A 9 -4.56 8.90 -5.09
C ILE A 9 -3.74 8.35 -3.91
N GLY A 10 -3.10 9.23 -3.13
CA GLY A 10 -2.30 8.81 -1.98
C GLY A 10 -3.14 8.06 -0.95
N GLY A 11 -4.38 8.51 -0.70
CA GLY A 11 -5.33 7.81 0.19
C GLY A 11 -5.68 6.41 -0.30
N PHE A 12 -6.01 6.26 -1.58
CA PHE A 12 -6.36 4.96 -2.17
C PHE A 12 -5.20 3.96 -2.11
N PHE A 13 -4.01 4.37 -2.53
CA PHE A 13 -2.81 3.51 -2.49
C PHE A 13 -2.40 3.15 -1.06
N THR A 14 -2.53 4.08 -0.11
CA THR A 14 -2.27 3.81 1.30
C THR A 14 -3.25 2.77 1.84
N LEU A 15 -4.55 2.91 1.55
CA LEU A 15 -5.58 1.99 2.04
C LEU A 15 -5.39 0.59 1.45
N LEU A 16 -5.18 0.48 0.14
CA LEU A 16 -4.93 -0.81 -0.53
C LEU A 16 -3.62 -1.43 -0.04
N GLY A 17 -2.55 -0.66 0.06
CA GLY A 17 -1.27 -1.12 0.58
C GLY A 17 -1.39 -1.63 2.01
N LEU A 18 -2.13 -0.93 2.87
CA LEU A 18 -2.38 -1.36 4.25
C LEU A 18 -3.16 -2.68 4.30
N LEU A 19 -4.23 -2.80 3.51
CA LEU A 19 -5.05 -4.01 3.46
C LEU A 19 -4.25 -5.21 2.93
N LEU A 20 -3.50 -5.01 1.84
CA LEU A 20 -2.72 -6.07 1.21
C LEU A 20 -1.52 -6.50 2.06
N THR A 21 -0.83 -5.53 2.70
CA THR A 21 0.24 -5.83 3.67
C THR A 21 -0.32 -6.59 4.87
N GLY A 22 -1.48 -6.17 5.40
CA GLY A 22 -2.15 -6.83 6.50
C GLY A 22 -2.58 -8.27 6.14
N TYR A 23 -3.11 -8.46 4.93
CA TYR A 23 -3.44 -9.78 4.40
C TYR A 23 -2.21 -10.67 4.28
N GLY A 24 -1.15 -10.21 3.60
CA GLY A 24 0.08 -10.98 3.44
C GLY A 24 0.74 -11.32 4.78
N TRP A 25 0.67 -10.40 5.75
CA TRP A 25 1.13 -10.65 7.12
C TRP A 25 0.30 -11.74 7.82
N ALA A 26 -1.02 -11.68 7.70
CA ALA A 26 -1.93 -12.66 8.29
C ALA A 26 -1.81 -14.05 7.63
N THR A 27 -1.38 -14.13 6.37
CA THR A 27 -1.23 -15.38 5.61
C THR A 27 0.21 -15.85 5.48
N LEU A 28 1.12 -15.28 6.26
CA LEU A 28 2.54 -15.63 6.24
C LEU A 28 2.74 -17.09 6.67
N GLY A 29 3.34 -17.90 5.80
CA GLY A 29 3.59 -19.32 6.08
C GLY A 29 2.39 -20.24 5.87
N THR A 30 1.23 -19.72 5.45
CA THR A 30 0.07 -20.54 5.08
C THR A 30 0.35 -21.28 3.77
N PRO A 31 0.13 -22.61 3.70
CA PRO A 31 0.27 -23.36 2.45
C PRO A 31 -0.63 -22.79 1.36
N GLY A 32 -0.06 -22.49 0.18
CA GLY A 32 -0.80 -21.99 -0.99
C GLY A 32 -0.89 -20.46 -1.14
N THR A 33 -0.47 -19.68 -0.14
CA THR A 33 -0.49 -18.20 -0.21
C THR A 33 0.82 -17.60 -0.72
N ALA A 34 1.87 -18.42 -0.85
CA ALA A 34 3.14 -18.06 -1.48
C ALA A 34 3.51 -19.08 -2.57
N PRO A 35 2.87 -19.05 -3.75
CA PRO A 35 3.10 -20.04 -4.82
C PRO A 35 4.56 -20.11 -5.30
N ALA A 36 5.27 -18.98 -5.24
CA ALA A 36 6.68 -18.87 -5.62
C ALA A 36 7.64 -18.94 -4.41
N GLY A 37 7.14 -19.28 -3.21
CA GLY A 37 7.90 -19.21 -1.95
C GLY A 37 8.14 -17.78 -1.45
N VAL A 38 7.69 -16.77 -2.18
CA VAL A 38 7.76 -15.36 -1.81
C VAL A 38 6.37 -14.90 -1.36
N PRO A 39 6.25 -14.20 -0.20
CA PRO A 39 4.99 -13.63 0.24
C PRO A 39 4.66 -12.38 -0.60
N ILE A 40 4.15 -12.61 -1.82
CA ILE A 40 3.98 -11.58 -2.85
C ILE A 40 3.04 -10.46 -2.42
N ASP A 41 2.00 -10.79 -1.65
CA ASP A 41 1.05 -9.84 -1.09
C ASP A 41 1.72 -8.88 -0.11
N LEU A 42 2.68 -9.35 0.70
CA LEU A 42 3.46 -8.48 1.58
C LEU A 42 4.39 -7.56 0.82
N VAL A 43 5.06 -8.07 -0.21
CA VAL A 43 6.02 -7.28 -1.01
C VAL A 43 5.30 -6.15 -1.73
N TRP A 44 4.22 -6.47 -2.46
CA TRP A 44 3.45 -5.45 -3.17
C TRP A 44 2.60 -4.59 -2.24
N GLY A 45 2.07 -5.15 -1.16
CA GLY A 45 1.38 -4.38 -0.13
C GLY A 45 2.29 -3.29 0.44
N ALA A 46 3.52 -3.65 0.81
CA ALA A 46 4.51 -2.70 1.32
C ALA A 46 4.87 -1.65 0.27
N ALA A 47 5.08 -2.05 -0.98
CA ALA A 47 5.38 -1.11 -2.08
C ALA A 47 4.25 -0.08 -2.30
N LEU A 48 2.99 -0.54 -2.34
CA LEU A 48 1.81 0.33 -2.47
C LEU A 48 1.65 1.26 -1.26
N LEU A 49 1.89 0.75 -0.06
CA LEU A 49 1.80 1.52 1.18
C LEU A 49 2.86 2.64 1.22
N VAL A 50 4.12 2.32 0.89
CA VAL A 50 5.20 3.31 0.79
C VAL A 50 4.87 4.38 -0.23
N PHE A 51 4.38 4.00 -1.42
CA PHE A 51 3.98 4.94 -2.45
C PHE A 51 2.84 5.87 -2.00
N GLY A 52 1.77 5.30 -1.41
CA GLY A 52 0.63 6.06 -0.92
C GLY A 52 1.00 7.05 0.18
N VAL A 53 1.79 6.60 1.16
CA VAL A 53 2.28 7.43 2.26
C VAL A 53 3.18 8.55 1.74
N ALA A 54 4.07 8.27 0.78
CA ALA A 54 4.92 9.27 0.16
C ALA A 54 4.10 10.36 -0.56
N MET A 55 3.06 9.97 -1.32
CA MET A 55 2.15 10.94 -1.94
C MET A 55 1.43 11.82 -0.91
N LEU A 56 0.90 11.20 0.15
CA LEU A 56 0.22 11.95 1.21
C LEU A 56 1.18 12.89 1.96
N ALA A 57 2.44 12.49 2.16
CA ALA A 57 3.46 13.35 2.74
C ALA A 57 3.75 14.57 1.85
N LEU A 58 3.86 14.37 0.52
CA LEU A 58 4.03 15.46 -0.43
C LEU A 58 2.82 16.39 -0.49
N ALA A 59 1.60 15.85 -0.43
CA ALA A 59 0.36 16.65 -0.39
C ALA A 59 0.28 17.51 0.89
N ARG A 60 0.68 16.96 2.04
CA ARG A 60 0.75 17.70 3.30
C ARG A 60 1.81 18.81 3.27
N ARG A 61 2.94 18.58 2.60
CA ARG A 61 4.01 19.58 2.46
C ARG A 61 3.65 20.72 1.50
N ALA A 62 2.74 20.49 0.57
CA ALA A 62 2.31 21.48 -0.43
C ALA A 62 1.19 22.42 0.06
N ARG A 63 0.56 22.11 1.19
CA ARG A 63 -0.49 22.91 1.84
C ARG A 63 0.12 23.82 2.90
#